data_AF-A0A941B7Q2-F1
#
_entry.id   AF-A0A941B7Q2-F1
#
_cell.length_a   1.000
_cell.length_b   1.000
_cell.length_c   1.000
_cell.angle_alpha   90.00
_cell.angle_beta   90.00
_cell.angle_gamma   90.00
#
_symmetry.space_group_name_H-M   'P 1'
#
loop_
_entity.id
_entity.type
_entity.pdbx_description
1 polymer ?
#
loop_
_entity_poly.entity_id
_entity_poly.type
_entity_poly.pdbx_seq_one_letter_code
_entity_poly.pdbx_strand_id
1 'polypeptide(L)'
;MHHPRHVNAAKWISRHLPDPHEVELGGEPAHHLLAVAYADRVCPPTGHRISWDDSYAAADIYPLTRKADLLLEPGGAPRPMPQHLTPEQRELAGRAAAKAAWIRREAHQRGIR
;
A
#
# COMPACT_ATOMS: atom_id res chain seq x y z
N MET A 1 -6.86 -42.01 -5.51
CA MET A 1 -6.70 -40.86 -6.41
C MET A 1 -6.88 -39.58 -5.60
N HIS A 2 -5.79 -38.89 -5.29
CA HIS A 2 -5.81 -37.61 -4.58
C HIS A 2 -6.24 -36.52 -5.56
N HIS A 3 -7.40 -35.88 -5.33
CA HIS A 3 -7.74 -34.66 -6.04
C HIS A 3 -6.81 -33.54 -5.55
N PRO A 4 -6.08 -32.84 -6.42
CA PRO A 4 -5.42 -31.61 -6.01
C PRO A 4 -6.50 -30.63 -5.56
N ARG A 5 -6.43 -30.17 -4.31
CA ARG A 5 -7.23 -29.04 -3.83
C ARG A 5 -6.85 -27.83 -4.69
N HIS A 6 -7.71 -27.45 -5.62
CA HIS A 6 -7.62 -26.18 -6.33
C HIS A 6 -7.80 -25.06 -5.31
N VAL A 7 -6.69 -24.52 -4.79
CA VAL A 7 -6.71 -23.28 -4.00
C VAL A 7 -6.84 -22.14 -5.02
N ASN A 8 -7.98 -21.46 -5.03
CA ASN A 8 -8.13 -20.27 -5.85
C ASN A 8 -7.23 -19.16 -5.28
N ALA A 9 -6.07 -18.94 -5.88
CA ALA A 9 -5.12 -17.91 -5.48
C ALA A 9 -5.74 -16.50 -5.51
N ALA A 10 -6.76 -16.26 -6.33
CA ALA A 10 -7.46 -14.98 -6.36
C ALA A 10 -8.18 -14.64 -5.04
N LYS A 11 -8.53 -15.64 -4.21
CA LYS A 11 -9.05 -15.41 -2.85
C LYS A 11 -8.02 -14.81 -1.90
N TRP A 12 -6.73 -14.96 -2.20
CA TRP A 12 -5.62 -14.45 -1.40
C TRP A 12 -5.09 -13.09 -1.90
N ILE A 13 -5.58 -12.62 -3.06
CA ILE A 13 -5.24 -11.33 -3.66
C ILE A 13 -6.52 -10.47 -3.71
N SER A 14 -7.31 -10.52 -2.64
CA SER A 14 -8.38 -9.53 -2.49
C SER A 14 -7.74 -8.19 -2.18
N ARG A 15 -8.05 -7.17 -3.00
CA ARG A 15 -7.71 -5.77 -2.74
C ARG A 15 -8.26 -5.29 -1.40
N HIS A 16 -9.33 -5.89 -0.92
CA HIS A 16 -10.01 -5.51 0.32
C HIS A 16 -9.81 -6.55 1.41
N LEU A 17 -9.59 -6.08 2.64
CA LEU A 17 -9.65 -6.89 3.84
C LEU A 17 -11.11 -7.27 4.14
N PRO A 18 -11.37 -8.34 4.91
CA PRO A 18 -12.72 -8.61 5.40
C PRO A 18 -13.22 -7.48 6.30
N ASP A 19 -14.51 -7.16 6.20
CA ASP A 19 -15.15 -6.28 7.17
C ASP A 19 -15.11 -6.88 8.58
N PRO A 20 -15.00 -6.06 9.64
CA PRO A 20 -15.01 -4.59 9.63
C PRO A 20 -13.64 -3.93 9.35
N HIS A 21 -12.58 -4.73 9.21
CA HIS A 21 -11.20 -4.25 9.24
C HIS A 21 -10.86 -3.27 8.11
N GLU A 22 -11.42 -3.49 6.92
CA GLU A 22 -11.24 -2.61 5.77
C GLU A 22 -11.69 -1.18 6.09
N VAL A 23 -12.93 -1.04 6.58
CA VAL A 23 -13.53 0.24 6.95
C VAL A 23 -12.76 0.87 8.10
N GLU A 24 -12.45 0.08 9.14
CA GLU A 24 -11.72 0.58 10.31
C GLU A 24 -10.33 1.09 9.96
N LEU A 25 -9.64 0.47 8.99
CA LEU A 25 -8.33 0.91 8.53
C LEU A 25 -8.39 2.10 7.55
N GLY A 26 -9.60 2.52 7.16
CA GLY A 26 -9.86 3.75 6.40
C GLY A 26 -10.35 3.53 4.97
N GLY A 27 -10.61 2.29 4.56
CA GLY A 27 -11.25 1.92 3.30
C GLY A 27 -10.60 2.53 2.05
N GLU A 28 -11.44 2.85 1.06
CA GLU A 28 -11.03 3.37 -0.25
C GLU A 28 -10.17 4.65 -0.18
N PRO A 29 -10.46 5.65 0.68
CA PRO A 29 -9.58 6.80 0.84
C PRO A 29 -8.15 6.43 1.25
N ALA A 30 -7.98 5.41 2.11
CA ALA A 30 -6.66 4.93 2.50
C ALA A 30 -5.98 4.17 1.35
N HIS A 31 -6.71 3.39 0.55
CA HIS A 31 -6.17 2.75 -0.64
C HIS A 31 -5.59 3.77 -1.61
N HIS A 32 -6.39 4.77 -1.95
CA HIS A 32 -5.98 5.81 -2.88
C HIS A 32 -4.77 6.59 -2.37
N LEU A 33 -4.80 7.03 -1.10
CA LEU A 33 -3.68 7.77 -0.49
C LEU A 33 -2.36 6.99 -0.56
N LEU A 34 -2.38 5.70 -0.22
CA LEU A 34 -1.17 4.87 -0.22
C LEU A 34 -0.68 4.56 -1.63
N ALA A 35 -1.58 4.29 -2.57
CA ALA A 35 -1.25 3.98 -3.95
C ALA A 35 -0.65 5.20 -4.68
N VAL A 36 -1.24 6.39 -4.52
CA VAL A 36 -0.69 7.65 -5.03
C VAL A 36 0.71 7.90 -4.49
N ALA A 37 0.89 7.82 -3.16
CA ALA A 37 2.19 8.05 -2.53
C ALA A 37 3.26 7.05 -2.99
N TYR A 38 2.88 5.80 -3.26
CA TYR A 38 3.78 4.81 -3.82
C TYR A 38 4.17 5.17 -5.26
N ALA A 39 3.21 5.52 -6.12
CA ALA A 39 3.46 5.89 -7.50
C ALA A 39 4.38 7.12 -7.60
N ASP A 40 4.09 8.19 -6.83
CA ASP A 40 4.95 9.37 -6.73
C ASP A 40 6.38 9.02 -6.29
N ARG A 41 6.50 8.08 -5.34
CA ARG A 41 7.79 7.63 -4.84
C ARG A 41 8.62 6.91 -5.90
N VAL A 42 8.03 6.04 -6.70
CA VAL A 42 8.77 5.16 -7.64
C VAL A 42 8.89 5.72 -9.06
N CYS A 43 8.12 6.76 -9.39
CA CYS A 43 8.14 7.43 -10.68
C CYS A 43 8.77 8.83 -10.59
N PRO A 44 10.11 8.96 -10.65
CA PRO A 44 10.76 10.26 -10.79
C PRO A 44 10.41 10.91 -12.15
N PRO A 45 10.55 12.24 -12.31
CA PRO A 45 10.16 12.93 -13.55
C PRO A 45 10.87 12.44 -14.83
N THR A 46 12.04 11.81 -14.70
CA THR A 46 12.82 11.27 -15.83
C THR A 46 13.45 9.92 -15.47
N GLY A 47 13.75 9.10 -16.49
CA GLY A 47 14.54 7.88 -16.32
C GLY A 47 13.78 6.65 -15.81
N HIS A 48 12.46 6.71 -15.63
CA HIS A 48 11.64 5.56 -15.29
C HIS A 48 11.13 4.84 -16.55
N ARG A 49 10.97 3.51 -16.46
CA ARG A 49 10.41 2.68 -17.54
C ARG A 49 8.94 2.31 -17.33
N ILE A 50 8.48 2.39 -16.09
CA ILE A 50 7.11 2.04 -15.67
C ILE A 50 6.38 3.36 -15.43
N SER A 51 5.23 3.54 -16.08
CA SER A 51 4.46 4.76 -15.94
C SER A 51 3.96 4.96 -14.51
N TRP A 52 3.58 6.21 -14.19
CA TRP A 52 2.94 6.51 -12.91
C TRP A 52 1.65 5.70 -12.74
N ASP A 53 0.82 5.61 -13.79
CA ASP A 53 -0.45 4.87 -13.77
C ASP A 53 -0.24 3.37 -13.54
N ASP A 54 0.78 2.78 -14.18
CA ASP A 54 1.13 1.37 -13.96
C ASP A 54 1.62 1.13 -12.54
N SER A 55 2.38 2.07 -11.98
CA SER A 55 2.88 2.00 -10.60
C SER A 55 1.75 2.15 -9.58
N TYR A 56 0.79 3.05 -9.86
CA TYR A 56 -0.43 3.20 -9.09
C TYR A 56 -1.24 1.91 -9.12
N ALA A 57 -1.53 1.38 -10.31
CA ALA A 57 -2.32 0.15 -10.47
C ALA A 57 -1.64 -1.05 -9.80
N ALA A 58 -0.31 -1.15 -9.90
CA ALA A 58 0.46 -2.20 -9.24
C ALA A 58 0.41 -2.12 -7.71
N ALA A 59 0.35 -0.92 -7.12
CA ALA A 59 0.07 -0.79 -5.70
C ALA A 59 -1.39 -1.06 -5.36
N ASP A 60 -2.30 -0.65 -6.24
CA ASP A 60 -3.73 -0.65 -5.98
C ASP A 60 -4.37 -2.04 -5.88
N ILE A 61 -3.74 -3.08 -6.45
CA ILE A 61 -4.22 -4.46 -6.31
C ILE A 61 -4.05 -5.06 -4.90
N TYR A 62 -3.21 -4.47 -4.04
CA TYR A 62 -2.88 -5.04 -2.73
C TYR A 62 -3.87 -4.64 -1.63
N PRO A 63 -4.05 -5.45 -0.57
CA PRO A 63 -4.78 -5.01 0.62
C PRO A 63 -4.06 -3.87 1.36
N LEU A 64 -4.79 -3.13 2.21
CA LEU A 64 -4.26 -1.96 2.94
C LEU A 64 -2.98 -2.27 3.74
N THR A 65 -2.88 -3.45 4.35
CA THR A 65 -1.69 -3.87 5.10
C THR A 65 -0.46 -3.98 4.20
N ARG A 66 -0.62 -4.58 3.02
CA ARG A 66 0.44 -4.73 2.03
C ARG A 66 0.80 -3.43 1.34
N LYS A 67 -0.19 -2.58 1.04
CA LYS A 67 0.06 -1.21 0.55
C LYS A 67 0.89 -0.40 1.56
N ALA A 68 0.55 -0.49 2.84
CA ALA A 68 1.30 0.19 3.90
C ALA A 68 2.77 -0.26 3.91
N ASP A 69 3.04 -1.56 3.77
CA ASP A 69 4.41 -2.09 3.72
C ASP A 69 5.25 -1.56 2.54
N LEU A 70 4.64 -1.13 1.44
CA LEU A 70 5.37 -0.48 0.33
C LEU A 70 6.03 0.85 0.77
N LEU A 71 5.42 1.54 1.73
CA LEU A 71 5.86 2.84 2.23
C LEU A 71 6.68 2.76 3.53
N LEU A 72 6.86 1.56 4.09
CA LEU A 72 7.57 1.33 5.34
C LEU A 72 8.85 0.51 5.12
N GLU A 73 9.84 0.73 5.98
CA GLU A 73 10.97 -0.17 6.14
C GLU A 73 10.54 -1.46 6.88
N PRO A 74 11.35 -2.54 6.85
CA PRO A 74 11.02 -3.79 7.54
C PRO A 74 10.70 -3.65 9.03
N GLY A 75 11.24 -2.62 9.70
CA GLY A 75 10.93 -2.29 11.09
C GLY A 75 9.62 -1.53 11.32
N GLY A 76 8.87 -1.20 10.26
CA GLY A 76 7.61 -0.44 10.34
C GLY A 76 7.76 1.07 10.41
N ALA A 77 9.00 1.58 10.38
CA ALA A 77 9.27 3.02 10.23
C ALA A 77 9.01 3.48 8.79
N PRO A 78 8.51 4.70 8.55
CA PRO A 78 8.38 5.25 7.21
C PRO A 78 9.70 5.25 6.43
N ARG A 79 9.63 4.92 5.14
CA ARG A 79 10.78 5.02 4.25
C ARG A 79 11.22 6.48 4.09
N PRO A 80 12.53 6.76 3.87
CA PRO A 80 13.02 8.11 3.63
C PRO A 80 12.31 8.80 2.45
N MET A 81 11.98 10.09 2.60
CA MET A 81 11.30 10.87 1.58
C MET A 81 12.18 11.04 0.33
N PRO A 82 11.70 10.72 -0.89
CA PRO A 82 12.49 10.92 -2.09
C PRO A 82 12.77 12.40 -2.37
N GLN A 83 13.93 12.69 -2.94
CA GLN A 83 14.35 14.06 -3.24
C GLN A 83 13.64 14.66 -4.46
N HIS A 84 13.09 13.83 -5.36
CA HIS A 84 12.44 14.29 -6.59
C HIS A 84 11.00 14.75 -6.42
N LEU A 85 10.39 14.56 -5.25
CA LEU A 85 9.00 14.94 -5.02
C LEU A 85 8.81 16.47 -5.01
N THR A 86 7.71 16.95 -5.59
CA THR A 86 7.28 18.34 -5.42
C THR A 86 6.84 18.61 -3.97
N PRO A 87 6.71 19.88 -3.52
CA PRO A 87 6.22 20.20 -2.18
C PRO A 87 4.88 19.53 -1.85
N GLU A 88 3.93 19.51 -2.79
CA GLU A 88 2.60 18.92 -2.63
C GLU A 88 2.69 17.40 -2.49
N GLN A 89 3.52 16.75 -3.32
CA GLN A 89 3.78 15.31 -3.23
C GLN A 89 4.47 14.94 -1.92
N ARG A 90 5.37 15.79 -1.38
CA ARG A 90 5.99 15.56 -0.06
C ARG A 90 4.97 15.63 1.06
N GLU A 91 4.04 16.59 1.02
CA GLU A 91 2.99 16.69 2.02
C GLU A 91 2.08 15.45 1.98
N LEU A 92 1.66 15.04 0.78
CA LEU A 92 0.87 13.83 0.57
C LEU A 92 1.62 12.58 1.05
N ALA A 93 2.89 12.43 0.68
CA ALA A 93 3.73 11.33 1.12
C ALA A 93 3.94 11.32 2.64
N GLY A 94 3.99 12.48 3.29
CA GLY A 94 4.03 12.59 4.75
C GLY A 94 2.76 12.06 5.41
N ARG A 95 1.58 12.43 4.89
CA ARG A 95 0.29 11.88 5.35
C ARG A 95 0.20 10.37 5.11
N ALA A 96 0.61 9.91 3.93
CA ALA A 96 0.62 8.50 3.58
C ALA A 96 1.57 7.68 4.47
N ALA A 97 2.77 8.20 4.76
CA ALA A 97 3.72 7.59 5.69
C ALA A 97 3.13 7.43 7.11
N ALA A 98 2.51 8.47 7.64
CA ALA A 98 1.85 8.42 8.95
C ALA A 98 0.69 7.41 8.95
N LYS A 99 -0.13 7.40 7.89
CA LYS A 99 -1.24 6.45 7.73
C LYS A 99 -0.73 5.01 7.61
N ALA A 100 0.33 4.76 6.84
CA ALA A 100 0.94 3.44 6.69
C ALA A 100 1.46 2.90 8.03
N ALA A 101 2.20 3.72 8.79
CA ALA A 101 2.71 3.35 10.10
C ALA A 101 1.58 3.04 11.10
N TRP A 102 0.50 3.84 11.06
CA TRP A 102 -0.70 3.57 11.84
C TRP A 102 -1.37 2.25 11.43
N ILE A 103 -1.61 2.01 10.13
CA ILE A 103 -2.23 0.77 9.63
C ILE A 103 -1.43 -0.45 10.09
N ARG A 104 -0.10 -0.42 9.94
CA ARG A 104 0.74 -1.56 10.32
C ARG A 104 0.67 -1.86 11.81
N ARG A 105 0.65 -0.83 12.65
CA ARG A 105 0.50 -1.01 14.11
C ARG A 105 -0.87 -1.60 14.45
N GLU A 106 -1.95 -1.06 13.89
CA GLU A 106 -3.31 -1.55 14.15
C GLU A 106 -3.50 -2.98 13.65
N ALA A 107 -3.01 -3.29 12.44
CA ALA A 107 -3.05 -4.63 11.89
C ALA A 107 -2.32 -5.63 12.79
N HIS A 108 -1.14 -5.25 13.30
CA HIS A 108 -0.39 -6.08 14.25
C HIS A 108 -1.17 -6.31 15.55
N GLN A 109 -1.76 -5.27 16.14
CA GLN A 109 -2.56 -5.38 17.36
C GLN A 109 -3.80 -6.27 17.20
N ARG A 110 -4.38 -6.28 16.00
CA ARG A 110 -5.60 -7.03 15.67
C ARG A 110 -5.33 -8.41 15.06
N GLY A 111 -4.07 -8.79 14.84
CA GLY A 111 -3.70 -10.05 14.19
C GLY A 111 -4.07 -10.12 12.70
N ILE A 112 -4.21 -8.97 12.04
CA ILE A 112 -4.54 -8.85 10.62
C ILE A 112 -3.23 -8.86 9.81
N ARG A 113 -3.18 -9.63 8.72
CA ARG A 113 -1.99 -9.77 7.87
C ARG A 113 -2.27 -9.36 6.44
#